data_AF-A0A8J1TQJ3-F1
#
_entry.id   AF-A0A8J1TQJ3-F1
#
_cell.length_a   1.000
_cell.length_b   1.000
_cell.length_c   1.000
_cell.angle_alpha   90.00
_cell.angle_beta   90.00
_cell.angle_gamma   90.00
#
_symmetry.space_group_name_H-M   'P 1'
#
loop_
_entity.id
_entity.type
_entity.pdbx_description
1 polymer ?
#
loop_
_entity_poly.entity_id
_entity_poly.type
_entity_poly.pdbx_seq_one_letter_code
_entity_poly.pdbx_strand_id
1 'polypeptide(L)'
;WFKHSTKVIIFLSLTLTIWYIFFTNDFTSVTYNKWNYKTPKNIFVPQSNLTHKFNKKENHQKLHFQDGNLTHKFNNEVFDTNFPKEKENHQKLHFKDGNRTHKFNNEFYDTNFPEENHIVITTGRRSGSSFIGELFKQNPDVFYVFEPLKPLDILHSKNVSKDIIQGLGVKYLRKTMECNFDKSYINLLMRFLKQEKLWTIKRIFPDCSSNKDIKEKCTKRKNVVTKTVRIKSLEGLANNLGRNCTVILLIRDPRGVFNSRLQEKKEYKDLPLYEKEEDMKELCAINVEDLKFLSKIIEDKLPYIMPDLPSLGLVIYEDVALDPMKQVVKLYKHLQLPFHENVRKWILTHTNTSESHLFRRKKTYGTSRNSSDIPHKWRQELSFKDIKMVESIPECATLIQMLAKPNKLSEYWYNSR
;
A
#
# COMPACT_ATOMS: atom_id res chain seq x y z
N TRP A 1 16.19 -44.15 51.28
CA TRP A 1 16.06 -42.70 51.05
C TRP A 1 17.38 -41.97 50.73
N PHE A 2 18.52 -42.66 50.53
CA PHE A 2 19.81 -42.05 50.19
C PHE A 2 20.34 -42.37 48.76
N LYS A 3 19.57 -43.10 47.94
CA LYS A 3 19.93 -43.41 46.53
C LYS A 3 19.08 -42.66 45.48
N HIS A 4 18.03 -41.96 45.90
CA HIS A 4 17.19 -41.15 44.99
C HIS A 4 17.57 -39.67 44.98
N SER A 5 18.29 -39.18 45.99
CA SER A 5 18.72 -37.78 46.12
C SER A 5 19.89 -37.44 45.19
N THR A 6 20.76 -38.41 44.87
CA THR A 6 21.96 -38.19 44.03
C THR A 6 21.62 -38.04 42.54
N LYS A 7 20.56 -38.70 42.06
CA LYS A 7 20.14 -38.60 40.65
C LYS A 7 19.46 -37.27 40.33
N VAL A 8 18.79 -36.64 41.30
CA VAL A 8 18.14 -35.33 41.13
C VAL A 8 19.17 -34.19 41.13
N ILE A 9 20.24 -34.31 41.92
CA ILE A 9 21.32 -33.31 41.97
C ILE A 9 22.17 -33.32 40.68
N ILE A 10 22.43 -34.51 40.11
CA ILE A 10 23.15 -34.63 38.83
C ILE A 10 22.33 -34.09 37.66
N PHE A 11 20.99 -34.26 37.67
CA PHE A 11 20.13 -33.73 36.62
C PHE A 11 20.02 -32.20 36.65
N LEU A 12 19.97 -31.61 37.85
CA LEU A 12 19.95 -30.14 38.02
C LEU A 12 21.30 -29.48 37.68
N SER A 13 22.43 -30.14 37.93
CA SER A 13 23.75 -29.59 37.57
C SER A 13 23.98 -29.59 36.05
N LEU A 14 23.53 -30.65 35.35
CA LEU A 14 23.63 -30.75 33.88
C LEU A 14 22.78 -29.69 33.16
N THR A 15 21.57 -29.39 33.66
CA THR A 15 20.73 -28.34 33.08
C THR A 15 21.29 -26.93 33.29
N LEU A 16 21.97 -26.67 34.41
CA LEU A 16 22.62 -25.38 34.68
C LEU A 16 23.90 -25.18 33.85
N THR A 17 24.69 -26.24 33.60
CA THR A 17 25.86 -26.16 32.71
C THR A 17 25.48 -25.97 31.24
N ILE A 18 24.38 -26.58 30.77
CA ILE A 18 23.90 -26.37 29.39
C ILE A 18 23.33 -24.95 29.24
N TRP A 19 22.66 -24.42 30.26
CA TRP A 19 22.17 -23.04 30.25
C TRP A 19 23.29 -21.99 30.27
N TYR A 20 24.39 -22.25 30.99
CA TYR A 20 25.59 -21.39 31.02
C TYR A 20 26.34 -21.39 29.68
N ILE A 21 26.47 -22.55 29.01
CA ILE A 21 27.13 -22.67 27.70
C ILE A 21 26.36 -21.90 26.60
N PHE A 22 25.04 -21.78 26.70
CA PHE A 22 24.23 -20.99 25.74
C PHE A 22 24.28 -19.48 25.98
N PHE A 23 24.71 -19.00 27.15
CA PHE A 23 24.65 -17.58 27.51
C PHE A 23 26.00 -16.86 27.66
N THR A 24 27.14 -17.56 27.58
CA THR A 24 28.46 -16.94 27.81
C THR A 24 29.51 -17.13 26.70
N ASN A 25 29.13 -17.54 25.49
CA ASN A 25 30.02 -17.48 24.33
C ASN A 25 29.60 -16.35 23.37
N ASP A 26 30.19 -15.17 23.61
CA ASP A 26 30.73 -14.19 22.66
C ASP A 26 30.19 -14.27 21.20
N PHE A 27 29.53 -13.27 20.61
CA PHE A 27 29.87 -11.84 20.55
C PHE A 27 31.37 -11.56 20.48
N THR A 28 32.01 -11.96 19.37
CA THR A 28 32.90 -11.07 18.60
C THR A 28 33.35 -11.73 17.27
N SER A 29 33.44 -10.89 16.24
CA SER A 29 34.09 -11.10 14.94
C SER A 29 33.58 -12.21 14.01
N VAL A 30 32.63 -11.84 13.14
CA VAL A 30 32.63 -12.35 11.76
C VAL A 30 32.80 -11.16 10.83
N THR A 31 33.89 -11.23 10.08
CA THR A 31 34.33 -10.27 9.07
C THR A 31 33.30 -10.15 7.95
N TYR A 32 32.73 -8.97 7.79
CA TYR A 32 31.90 -8.62 6.64
C TYR A 32 32.78 -8.54 5.38
N ASN A 33 32.70 -9.55 4.53
CA ASN A 33 33.14 -9.44 3.15
C ASN A 33 32.18 -8.50 2.40
N LYS A 34 32.70 -7.33 2.10
CA LYS A 34 32.07 -6.19 1.45
C LYS A 34 31.76 -6.51 -0.01
N TRP A 35 30.54 -6.96 -0.31
CA TRP A 35 30.05 -7.02 -1.70
C TRP A 35 29.56 -5.62 -2.10
N ASN A 36 30.30 -4.99 -3.00
CA ASN A 36 30.03 -3.67 -3.57
C ASN A 36 28.76 -3.71 -4.45
N TYR A 37 27.63 -3.28 -3.90
CA TYR A 37 26.55 -2.70 -4.71
C TYR A 37 26.69 -1.18 -4.70
N LYS A 38 27.04 -0.60 -5.86
CA LYS A 38 27.04 0.86 -6.07
C LYS A 38 25.58 1.35 -6.10
N THR A 39 25.10 1.88 -4.99
CA THR A 39 23.95 2.79 -4.96
C THR A 39 24.41 4.19 -5.36
N PRO A 40 23.74 4.90 -6.28
CA PRO A 40 24.06 6.29 -6.56
C PRO A 40 23.80 7.16 -5.33
N LYS A 41 24.78 8.01 -5.00
CA LYS A 41 24.76 8.96 -3.88
C LYS A 41 23.63 9.96 -4.07
N ASN A 42 22.59 9.90 -3.23
CA ASN A 42 21.71 11.04 -3.02
C ASN A 42 22.42 12.02 -2.07
N ILE A 43 22.67 13.22 -2.58
CA ILE A 43 23.25 14.34 -1.87
C ILE A 43 22.19 14.87 -0.90
N PHE A 44 22.34 14.58 0.39
CA PHE A 44 21.75 15.36 1.47
C PHE A 44 22.81 16.36 1.94
N VAL A 45 22.58 17.65 1.74
CA VAL A 45 23.32 18.72 2.42
C VAL A 45 22.39 19.24 3.54
N PRO A 46 22.79 19.17 4.82
CA PRO A 46 22.04 19.80 5.89
C PRO A 46 22.21 21.32 5.82
N GLN A 47 21.11 22.06 5.76
CA GLN A 47 21.14 23.51 6.00
C GLN A 47 21.14 23.77 7.51
N SER A 48 22.30 24.12 8.06
CA SER A 48 22.39 24.86 9.30
C SER A 48 23.54 25.87 9.24
N ASN A 49 23.18 27.16 9.35
CA ASN A 49 24.00 28.31 9.71
C ASN A 49 25.15 28.68 8.76
N LEU A 50 25.04 29.84 8.09
CA LEU A 50 26.01 30.94 8.13
C LEU A 50 25.55 32.15 7.28
N THR A 51 25.19 33.21 7.99
CA THR A 51 25.43 34.64 7.76
C THR A 51 25.77 35.18 6.37
N HIS A 52 25.01 36.20 5.98
CA HIS A 52 25.25 37.16 4.88
C HIS A 52 26.70 37.64 4.71
N LYS A 53 27.16 37.69 3.45
CA LYS A 53 27.82 38.87 2.86
C LYS A 53 27.80 38.76 1.32
N PHE A 54 27.18 39.75 0.69
CA PHE A 54 27.31 40.01 -0.74
C PHE A 54 28.75 40.43 -1.05
N ASN A 55 29.34 39.87 -2.10
CA ASN A 55 30.29 40.62 -2.92
C ASN A 55 30.34 40.11 -4.36
N LYS A 56 30.40 41.08 -5.26
CA LYS A 56 30.34 41.00 -6.72
C LYS A 56 31.76 40.80 -7.26
N LYS A 57 32.00 39.82 -8.13
CA LYS A 57 32.93 39.89 -9.28
C LYS A 57 33.00 38.55 -10.04
N GLU A 58 33.03 38.69 -11.35
CA GLU A 58 33.17 37.67 -12.38
C GLU A 58 34.46 36.84 -12.23
N ASN A 59 34.40 35.55 -12.57
CA ASN A 59 35.23 35.02 -13.65
C ASN A 59 34.83 33.59 -14.03
N HIS A 60 34.79 33.38 -15.34
CA HIS A 60 34.48 32.14 -16.02
C HIS A 60 35.45 31.01 -15.68
N GLN A 61 34.92 29.83 -15.36
CA GLN A 61 35.53 28.56 -15.75
C GLN A 61 34.47 27.66 -16.37
N LYS A 62 34.57 27.51 -17.69
CA LYS A 62 33.84 26.55 -18.51
C LYS A 62 34.29 25.13 -18.13
N LEU A 63 33.38 24.31 -17.62
CA LEU A 63 33.48 22.86 -17.69
C LEU A 63 32.66 22.40 -18.90
N HIS A 64 33.36 22.08 -19.99
CA HIS A 64 32.80 21.37 -21.12
C HIS A 64 32.50 19.93 -20.69
N PHE A 65 31.24 19.51 -20.76
CA PHE A 65 30.89 18.11 -20.91
C PHE A 65 30.37 17.92 -22.33
N GLN A 66 31.05 17.08 -23.11
CA GLN A 66 30.56 16.59 -24.40
C GLN A 66 29.42 15.61 -24.11
N ASP A 67 28.19 16.03 -24.39
CA ASP A 67 27.05 15.13 -24.44
C ASP A 67 27.15 14.24 -25.68
N GLY A 68 27.34 12.94 -25.45
CA GLY A 68 27.09 11.91 -26.46
C GLY A 68 25.59 11.83 -26.74
N ASN A 69 25.17 12.38 -27.88
CA ASN A 69 23.84 12.20 -28.44
C ASN A 69 23.47 10.71 -28.56
N LEU A 70 22.53 10.24 -27.73
CA LEU A 70 21.72 9.07 -28.06
C LEU A 70 20.31 9.55 -28.40
N THR A 71 20.13 9.91 -29.67
CA THR A 71 18.82 10.13 -30.27
C THR A 71 18.21 8.76 -30.62
N HIS A 72 17.31 8.25 -29.80
CA HIS A 72 16.42 7.19 -30.25
C HIS A 72 15.25 7.80 -31.02
N LYS A 73 15.40 7.88 -32.35
CA LYS A 73 14.28 8.09 -33.28
C LYS A 73 13.36 6.87 -33.22
N PHE A 74 12.20 7.01 -32.61
CA PHE A 74 11.03 6.18 -32.90
C PHE A 74 9.92 7.10 -33.38
N ASN A 75 9.33 6.71 -34.52
CA ASN A 75 8.41 7.47 -35.36
C ASN A 75 7.48 8.44 -34.60
N ASN A 76 7.68 9.73 -34.89
CA ASN A 76 6.81 10.89 -34.70
C ASN A 76 5.84 10.84 -33.51
N GLU A 77 6.30 11.25 -32.33
CA GLU A 77 5.52 12.05 -31.35
C GLU A 77 6.47 12.52 -30.22
N VAL A 78 6.66 13.85 -30.11
CA VAL A 78 7.47 14.49 -29.06
C VAL A 78 6.61 14.58 -27.79
N PHE A 79 7.03 13.93 -26.70
CA PHE A 79 6.45 14.15 -25.38
C PHE A 79 7.13 15.36 -24.74
N ASP A 80 6.43 16.48 -24.65
CA ASP A 80 6.88 17.67 -23.94
C ASP A 80 6.93 17.41 -22.43
N THR A 81 8.12 17.50 -21.83
CA THR A 81 8.39 17.25 -20.40
C THR A 81 8.69 18.53 -19.62
N ASN A 82 8.16 19.67 -20.02
CA ASN A 82 8.38 20.93 -19.31
C ASN A 82 7.37 21.14 -18.16
N PHE A 83 7.88 21.12 -16.91
CA PHE A 83 7.14 21.56 -15.72
C PHE A 83 7.20 23.10 -15.58
N PRO A 84 6.08 23.81 -15.34
CA PRO A 84 6.11 25.24 -15.06
C PRO A 84 6.71 25.55 -13.69
N LYS A 85 7.53 26.62 -13.60
CA LYS A 85 7.97 27.24 -12.36
C LYS A 85 6.98 28.32 -11.95
N GLU A 86 6.32 28.20 -10.82
CA GLU A 86 5.56 29.30 -10.22
C GLU A 86 6.42 30.10 -9.24
N LYS A 87 6.42 31.42 -9.44
CA LYS A 87 6.88 32.45 -8.52
C LYS A 87 5.65 33.11 -7.91
N GLU A 88 5.65 33.39 -6.61
CA GLU A 88 5.60 34.76 -6.02
C GLU A 88 5.13 34.78 -4.55
N ASN A 89 5.96 35.44 -3.73
CA ASN A 89 5.67 36.42 -2.69
C ASN A 89 4.26 36.49 -2.08
N HIS A 90 4.17 36.44 -0.74
CA HIS A 90 3.47 37.49 0.02
C HIS A 90 4.09 37.72 1.41
N GLN A 91 4.19 39.01 1.77
CA GLN A 91 4.84 39.59 2.93
C GLN A 91 4.03 39.45 4.24
N LYS A 92 4.76 39.50 5.36
CA LYS A 92 4.29 39.59 6.75
C LYS A 92 3.47 40.86 7.02
N LEU A 93 2.50 40.78 7.95
CA LEU A 93 1.98 41.93 8.70
C LEU A 93 1.79 41.55 10.19
N HIS A 94 2.44 42.33 11.07
CA HIS A 94 2.26 42.32 12.52
C HIS A 94 1.27 43.42 12.93
N PHE A 95 0.37 43.15 13.87
CA PHE A 95 -0.23 44.19 14.74
C PHE A 95 -0.46 43.65 16.16
N LYS A 96 -0.11 44.46 17.16
CA LYS A 96 -0.46 44.32 18.58
C LYS A 96 -1.46 45.43 18.89
N ASP A 97 -2.56 45.12 19.57
CA ASP A 97 -3.21 46.09 20.45
C ASP A 97 -3.87 45.42 21.67
N GLY A 98 -3.84 46.13 22.79
CA GLY A 98 -3.92 45.60 24.16
C GLY A 98 -5.31 45.45 24.80
N ASN A 99 -5.28 44.74 25.92
CA ASN A 99 -6.12 44.80 27.12
C ASN A 99 -7.63 45.10 26.98
N ARG A 100 -8.43 44.02 26.83
CA ARG A 100 -9.61 43.74 27.66
C ARG A 100 -10.11 42.30 27.40
N THR A 101 -10.24 41.52 28.47
CA THR A 101 -10.78 40.15 28.47
C THR A 101 -12.30 40.16 28.63
N HIS A 102 -13.02 39.52 27.72
CA HIS A 102 -14.38 39.01 27.96
C HIS A 102 -14.45 37.50 27.66
N LYS A 103 -15.17 36.78 28.53
CA LYS A 103 -15.20 35.33 28.71
C LYS A 103 -16.06 34.59 27.69
N PHE A 104 -15.70 33.30 27.55
CA PHE A 104 -16.34 32.15 26.89
C PHE A 104 -16.34 32.14 25.36
N ASN A 105 -15.39 31.37 24.78
CA ASN A 105 -15.53 30.75 23.47
C ASN A 105 -15.09 29.28 23.54
N ASN A 106 -16.03 28.38 23.23
CA ASN A 106 -15.75 27.12 22.54
C ASN A 106 -15.15 27.49 21.19
N GLU A 107 -13.89 27.16 20.91
CA GLU A 107 -13.25 27.29 19.59
C GLU A 107 -11.73 27.02 19.77
N PHE A 108 -11.02 26.19 19.00
CA PHE A 108 -11.22 25.64 17.68
C PHE A 108 -10.80 24.17 17.68
N TYR A 109 -11.72 23.24 17.42
CA TYR A 109 -11.33 22.12 16.56
C TYR A 109 -11.01 22.79 15.22
N ASP A 110 -9.77 22.69 14.76
CA ASP A 110 -9.47 23.08 13.39
C ASP A 110 -10.33 22.19 12.47
N THR A 111 -11.44 22.74 12.02
CA THR A 111 -12.38 22.10 11.09
C THR A 111 -11.88 22.18 9.66
N ASN A 112 -10.65 22.60 9.40
CA ASN A 112 -10.05 22.52 8.07
C ASN A 112 -9.51 21.11 7.78
N PHE A 113 -10.40 20.13 7.89
CA PHE A 113 -10.21 18.85 7.25
C PHE A 113 -10.43 19.04 5.74
N PRO A 114 -9.65 18.36 4.88
CA PRO A 114 -9.82 18.53 3.46
C PRO A 114 -11.23 18.12 3.02
N GLU A 115 -11.86 18.97 2.20
CA GLU A 115 -13.23 18.81 1.70
C GLU A 115 -13.44 17.52 0.86
N GLU A 116 -12.35 16.87 0.45
CA GLU A 116 -12.32 15.63 -0.32
C GLU A 116 -11.47 14.56 0.40
N ASN A 117 -12.06 13.36 0.60
CA ASN A 117 -11.36 12.20 1.15
C ASN A 117 -11.05 11.20 0.02
N HIS A 118 -9.82 11.25 -0.49
CA HIS A 118 -9.32 10.27 -1.45
C HIS A 118 -8.81 9.05 -0.71
N ILE A 119 -9.26 7.85 -1.07
CA ILE A 119 -8.84 6.61 -0.42
C ILE A 119 -8.22 5.69 -1.45
N VAL A 120 -6.98 5.27 -1.22
CA VAL A 120 -6.25 4.35 -2.09
C VAL A 120 -6.06 3.03 -1.36
N ILE A 121 -6.64 1.95 -1.87
CA ILE A 121 -6.39 0.59 -1.37
C ILE A 121 -5.27 -0.01 -2.23
N THR A 122 -4.11 -0.23 -1.61
CA THR A 122 -2.94 -0.83 -2.26
C THR A 122 -2.58 -2.16 -1.63
N THR A 123 -2.20 -3.13 -2.46
CA THR A 123 -1.77 -4.47 -2.02
C THR A 123 -1.15 -5.29 -3.15
N GLY A 124 -0.52 -6.41 -2.81
CA GLY A 124 -0.24 -7.48 -3.77
C GLY A 124 -1.50 -8.21 -4.27
N ARG A 125 -1.40 -8.84 -5.45
CA ARG A 125 -2.47 -9.70 -5.99
C ARG A 125 -2.76 -10.85 -5.02
N ARG A 126 -4.07 -11.10 -4.81
CA ARG A 126 -4.66 -12.18 -3.97
C ARG A 126 -4.75 -11.91 -2.46
N SER A 127 -4.57 -10.66 -2.04
CA SER A 127 -4.73 -10.25 -0.62
C SER A 127 -6.16 -9.84 -0.21
N GLY A 128 -7.17 -10.11 -1.04
CA GLY A 128 -8.57 -9.78 -0.71
C GLY A 128 -9.01 -8.34 -1.04
N SER A 129 -8.22 -7.56 -1.79
CA SER A 129 -8.59 -6.17 -2.16
C SER A 129 -9.88 -6.04 -2.96
N SER A 130 -10.30 -7.07 -3.70
CA SER A 130 -11.62 -7.07 -4.35
C SER A 130 -12.76 -7.14 -3.34
N PHE A 131 -12.64 -7.94 -2.28
CA PHE A 131 -13.65 -8.00 -1.22
C PHE A 131 -13.75 -6.65 -0.52
N ILE A 132 -12.61 -6.10 -0.09
CA ILE A 132 -12.58 -4.80 0.60
C ILE A 132 -13.08 -3.67 -0.31
N GLY A 133 -12.64 -3.64 -1.57
CA GLY A 133 -13.10 -2.64 -2.54
C GLY A 133 -14.61 -2.74 -2.83
N GLU A 134 -15.18 -3.95 -2.85
CA GLU A 134 -16.63 -4.11 -3.04
C GLU A 134 -17.47 -3.60 -1.86
N LEU A 135 -16.92 -3.54 -0.64
CA LEU A 135 -17.58 -2.86 0.49
C LEU A 135 -17.82 -1.39 0.15
N PHE A 136 -16.76 -0.68 -0.25
CA PHE A 136 -16.83 0.74 -0.63
C PHE A 136 -17.74 0.97 -1.82
N LYS A 137 -17.77 0.04 -2.78
CA LYS A 137 -18.69 0.09 -3.92
C LYS A 137 -20.17 0.11 -3.49
N GLN A 138 -20.54 -0.47 -2.35
CA GLN A 138 -21.93 -0.44 -1.88
C GLN A 138 -22.32 0.88 -1.18
N ASN A 139 -21.35 1.75 -0.92
CA ASN A 139 -21.60 3.01 -0.25
C ASN A 139 -22.01 4.08 -1.29
N PRO A 140 -23.23 4.64 -1.22
CA PRO A 140 -23.71 5.64 -2.18
C PRO A 140 -22.91 6.96 -2.17
N ASP A 141 -22.18 7.25 -1.09
CA ASP A 141 -21.37 8.47 -0.95
C ASP A 141 -19.95 8.32 -1.51
N VAL A 142 -19.64 7.15 -2.09
CA VAL A 142 -18.32 6.79 -2.63
C VAL A 142 -18.38 6.65 -4.14
N PHE A 143 -17.45 7.29 -4.84
CA PHE A 143 -17.13 6.96 -6.22
C PHE A 143 -16.02 5.91 -6.24
N TYR A 144 -16.40 4.65 -6.49
CA TYR A 144 -15.46 3.54 -6.48
C TYR A 144 -14.81 3.31 -7.86
N VAL A 145 -13.48 3.24 -7.88
CA VAL A 145 -12.66 3.00 -9.08
C VAL A 145 -11.87 1.70 -8.93
N PHE A 146 -12.15 0.74 -9.80
CA PHE A 146 -11.57 -0.60 -9.78
C PHE A 146 -10.38 -0.73 -10.76
N GLU A 147 -9.18 -0.89 -10.21
CA GLU A 147 -7.94 -1.18 -10.95
C GLU A 147 -7.68 -0.23 -12.14
N PRO A 148 -7.69 1.11 -11.93
CA PRO A 148 -7.49 2.09 -13.00
C PRO A 148 -6.11 1.98 -13.68
N LEU A 149 -5.15 1.33 -13.02
CA LEU A 149 -3.77 1.18 -13.50
C LEU A 149 -3.53 -0.14 -14.23
N LYS A 150 -4.50 -1.07 -14.23
CA LYS A 150 -4.43 -2.31 -15.02
C LYS A 150 -4.00 -2.12 -16.47
N PRO A 151 -4.42 -1.06 -17.15
CA PRO A 151 -4.05 -0.92 -18.55
C PRO A 151 -2.53 -0.68 -18.76
N LEU A 152 -1.81 -0.19 -17.74
CA LEU A 152 -0.34 -0.07 -17.76
C LEU A 152 0.38 -1.43 -17.88
N ASP A 153 -0.32 -2.55 -17.62
CA ASP A 153 0.24 -3.89 -17.74
C ASP A 153 0.80 -4.17 -19.16
N ILE A 154 0.32 -3.48 -20.23
CA ILE A 154 0.92 -3.64 -21.57
C ILE A 154 2.38 -3.18 -21.61
N LEU A 155 2.72 -2.16 -20.81
CA LEU A 155 4.02 -1.52 -20.91
C LEU A 155 5.10 -2.49 -20.41
N HIS A 156 4.73 -3.39 -19.49
CA HIS A 156 5.57 -4.52 -19.10
C HIS A 156 5.85 -5.45 -20.29
N SER A 157 4.84 -5.75 -21.13
CA SER A 157 5.07 -6.59 -22.33
C SER A 157 5.88 -5.91 -23.43
N LYS A 158 6.15 -4.60 -23.29
CA LYS A 158 6.97 -3.80 -24.21
C LYS A 158 8.36 -3.47 -23.64
N ASN A 159 8.76 -4.13 -22.55
CA ASN A 159 10.04 -3.90 -21.86
C ASN A 159 10.27 -2.43 -21.44
N VAL A 160 9.19 -1.68 -21.15
CA VAL A 160 9.33 -0.35 -20.54
C VAL A 160 9.82 -0.50 -19.10
N SER A 161 10.74 0.37 -18.68
CA SER A 161 11.29 0.34 -17.32
C SER A 161 10.20 0.38 -16.24
N LYS A 162 10.39 -0.41 -15.17
CA LYS A 162 9.47 -0.44 -14.02
C LYS A 162 9.28 0.94 -13.40
N ASP A 163 10.33 1.76 -13.34
CA ASP A 163 10.26 3.10 -12.75
C ASP A 163 9.35 4.04 -13.54
N ILE A 164 9.41 3.97 -14.87
CA ILE A 164 8.53 4.75 -15.76
C ILE A 164 7.08 4.31 -15.55
N ILE A 165 6.84 2.99 -15.45
CA ILE A 165 5.49 2.44 -15.22
C ILE A 165 4.95 2.88 -13.86
N GLN A 166 5.78 2.86 -12.81
CA GLN A 166 5.39 3.34 -11.48
C GLN A 166 5.08 4.85 -11.49
N GLY A 167 5.92 5.67 -12.12
CA GLY A 167 5.68 7.11 -12.26
C GLY A 167 4.38 7.43 -13.01
N LEU A 168 4.10 6.70 -14.10
CA LEU A 168 2.80 6.78 -14.78
C LEU A 168 1.64 6.32 -13.89
N GLY A 169 1.85 5.25 -13.12
CA GLY A 169 0.88 4.72 -12.15
C GLY A 169 0.46 5.78 -11.14
N VAL A 170 1.43 6.43 -10.50
CA VAL A 170 1.21 7.53 -9.55
C VAL A 170 0.52 8.71 -10.23
N LYS A 171 0.96 9.11 -11.43
CA LYS A 171 0.34 10.19 -12.21
C LYS A 171 -1.15 9.92 -12.47
N TYR A 172 -1.50 8.71 -12.89
CA TYR A 172 -2.88 8.35 -13.19
C TYR A 172 -3.73 8.12 -11.94
N LEU A 173 -3.11 7.66 -10.86
CA LEU A 173 -3.78 7.59 -9.56
C LEU A 173 -4.19 8.97 -9.08
N ARG A 174 -3.28 9.96 -9.13
CA ARG A 174 -3.59 11.35 -8.78
C ARG A 174 -4.70 11.94 -9.65
N LYS A 175 -4.63 11.74 -10.97
CA LYS A 175 -5.72 12.15 -11.88
C LYS A 175 -7.05 11.51 -11.54
N THR A 176 -7.06 10.26 -11.10
CA THR A 176 -8.28 9.54 -10.70
C THR A 176 -8.89 10.17 -9.44
N MET A 177 -8.06 10.51 -8.46
CA MET A 177 -8.47 11.21 -7.23
C MET A 177 -9.09 12.57 -7.58
N GLU A 178 -8.43 13.37 -8.40
CA GLU A 178 -8.88 14.70 -8.82
C GLU A 178 -10.07 14.68 -9.82
N CYS A 179 -10.68 13.52 -10.05
CA CYS A 179 -11.72 13.31 -11.07
C CYS A 179 -11.32 13.81 -12.48
N ASN A 180 -10.03 13.83 -12.79
CA ASN A 180 -9.46 14.31 -14.04
C ASN A 180 -9.30 13.17 -15.06
N PHE A 181 -10.41 12.89 -15.75
CA PHE A 181 -10.49 11.85 -16.78
C PHE A 181 -10.37 12.43 -18.19
N ASP A 182 -9.27 13.14 -18.46
CA ASP A 182 -9.04 13.72 -19.78
C ASP A 182 -9.01 12.67 -20.91
N LYS A 183 -9.12 13.16 -22.16
CA LYS A 183 -9.12 12.30 -23.34
C LYS A 183 -7.87 11.43 -23.43
N SER A 184 -6.71 11.90 -22.95
CA SER A 184 -5.47 11.13 -22.94
C SER A 184 -5.56 9.92 -22.00
N TYR A 185 -6.09 10.13 -20.80
CA TYR A 185 -6.29 9.06 -19.83
C TYR A 185 -7.32 8.05 -20.33
N ILE A 186 -8.48 8.51 -20.80
CA ILE A 186 -9.49 7.61 -21.37
C ILE A 186 -8.92 6.86 -22.58
N ASN A 187 -8.24 7.55 -23.50
CA ASN A 187 -7.60 6.90 -24.65
C ASN A 187 -6.58 5.86 -24.24
N LEU A 188 -5.81 6.11 -23.17
CA LEU A 188 -4.92 5.11 -22.60
C LEU A 188 -5.73 3.89 -22.17
N LEU A 189 -6.76 4.07 -21.32
CA LEU A 189 -7.63 2.98 -20.86
C LEU A 189 -8.23 2.19 -22.05
N MET A 190 -8.64 2.88 -23.13
CA MET A 190 -9.28 2.27 -24.31
C MET A 190 -8.28 1.62 -25.26
N ARG A 191 -7.08 2.17 -25.46
CA ARG A 191 -6.03 1.57 -26.33
C ARG A 191 -5.62 0.18 -25.84
N PHE A 192 -5.65 -0.05 -24.54
CA PHE A 192 -5.31 -1.32 -23.92
C PHE A 192 -6.42 -2.37 -23.99
N LEU A 193 -7.65 -1.97 -24.32
CA LEU A 193 -8.81 -2.86 -24.39
C LEU A 193 -9.43 -2.65 -25.77
N LYS A 194 -9.05 -3.50 -26.75
CA LYS A 194 -9.52 -3.42 -28.14
C LYS A 194 -11.01 -3.01 -28.20
N GLN A 195 -11.23 -1.79 -28.69
CA GLN A 195 -12.50 -1.05 -28.87
C GLN A 195 -13.18 -0.48 -27.63
N GLU A 196 -13.86 0.65 -27.85
CA GLU A 196 -14.65 1.44 -26.90
C GLU A 196 -15.87 0.72 -26.33
N LYS A 197 -15.67 -0.43 -25.71
CA LYS A 197 -16.79 -1.28 -25.36
C LYS A 197 -17.23 -0.94 -23.95
N LEU A 198 -18.52 -0.75 -23.76
CA LEU A 198 -19.14 -0.33 -22.50
C LEU A 198 -18.71 -1.17 -21.27
N TRP A 199 -18.42 -2.47 -21.46
CA TRP A 199 -17.89 -3.33 -20.37
C TRP A 199 -16.55 -2.81 -19.82
N THR A 200 -15.74 -2.25 -20.71
CA THR A 200 -14.68 -1.27 -20.50
C THR A 200 -14.73 -0.50 -19.19
N ILE A 201 -15.55 0.53 -19.34
CA ILE A 201 -15.91 1.56 -18.41
C ILE A 201 -16.59 0.93 -17.21
N LYS A 202 -17.61 0.07 -17.40
CA LYS A 202 -18.33 -0.56 -16.28
C LYS A 202 -17.44 -1.44 -15.39
N ARG A 203 -16.30 -1.91 -15.88
CA ARG A 203 -15.35 -2.67 -15.06
C ARG A 203 -14.50 -1.76 -14.18
N ILE A 204 -14.04 -0.63 -14.71
CA ILE A 204 -13.15 0.31 -13.98
C ILE A 204 -13.97 1.30 -13.15
N PHE A 205 -15.09 1.76 -13.70
CA PHE A 205 -16.04 2.72 -13.13
C PHE A 205 -17.43 2.06 -13.09
N PRO A 206 -17.73 1.25 -12.06
CA PRO A 206 -18.95 0.44 -12.02
C PRO A 206 -20.25 1.24 -12.08
N ASP A 207 -20.21 2.49 -11.63
CA ASP A 207 -21.37 3.40 -11.62
C ASP A 207 -21.61 4.09 -12.97
N CYS A 208 -20.69 3.99 -13.93
CA CYS A 208 -20.72 4.77 -15.16
C CYS A 208 -21.32 3.97 -16.33
N SER A 209 -22.10 4.67 -17.16
CA SER A 209 -22.74 4.11 -18.35
C SER A 209 -22.01 4.48 -19.65
N SER A 210 -21.04 5.37 -19.59
CA SER A 210 -20.23 5.81 -20.74
C SER A 210 -18.93 6.44 -20.25
N ASN A 211 -18.05 6.87 -21.17
CA ASN A 211 -16.91 7.70 -20.79
C ASN A 211 -17.32 9.15 -20.47
N LYS A 212 -18.49 9.59 -20.96
CA LYS A 212 -18.98 10.97 -20.84
C LYS A 212 -19.45 11.29 -19.42
N ASP A 213 -20.03 10.32 -18.72
CA ASP A 213 -20.57 10.50 -17.36
C ASP A 213 -19.55 10.24 -16.24
N ILE A 214 -18.32 9.81 -16.55
CA ILE A 214 -17.30 9.50 -15.53
C ILE A 214 -16.96 10.74 -14.70
N LYS A 215 -16.60 11.85 -15.36
CA LYS A 215 -16.21 13.08 -14.67
C LYS A 215 -17.36 13.61 -13.81
N GLU A 216 -18.54 13.75 -14.40
CA GLU A 216 -19.74 14.24 -13.72
C GLU A 216 -20.10 13.38 -12.49
N LYS A 217 -20.05 12.04 -12.64
CA LYS A 217 -20.35 11.14 -11.54
C LYS A 217 -19.29 11.22 -10.45
N CYS A 218 -18.01 11.27 -10.81
CA CYS A 218 -16.91 11.38 -9.85
C CYS A 218 -17.03 12.67 -9.02
N THR A 219 -17.16 13.83 -9.66
CA THR A 219 -17.22 15.13 -8.99
C THR A 219 -18.45 15.32 -8.11
N LYS A 220 -19.50 14.51 -8.30
CA LYS A 220 -20.71 14.53 -7.45
C LYS A 220 -20.53 13.78 -6.12
N ARG A 221 -19.51 12.92 -5.96
CA ARG A 221 -19.24 12.23 -4.69
C ARG A 221 -18.11 12.94 -3.95
N LYS A 222 -18.23 13.03 -2.63
CA LYS A 222 -17.20 13.61 -1.75
C LYS A 222 -16.00 12.68 -1.54
N ASN A 223 -16.20 11.38 -1.73
CA ASN A 223 -15.19 10.37 -1.48
C ASN A 223 -14.89 9.60 -2.76
N VAL A 224 -13.61 9.55 -3.16
CA VAL A 224 -13.14 8.73 -4.28
C VAL A 224 -12.31 7.58 -3.71
N VAL A 225 -12.76 6.35 -3.92
CA VAL A 225 -12.03 5.15 -3.46
C VAL A 225 -11.45 4.43 -4.66
N THR A 226 -10.12 4.38 -4.74
CA THR A 226 -9.39 3.69 -5.80
C THR A 226 -8.72 2.44 -5.28
N LYS A 227 -8.99 1.30 -5.91
CA LYS A 227 -8.33 0.03 -5.61
C LYS A 227 -7.31 -0.32 -6.68
N THR A 228 -6.06 -0.57 -6.29
CA THR A 228 -4.98 -0.96 -7.23
C THR A 228 -4.07 -2.03 -6.64
N VAL A 229 -3.51 -2.89 -7.49
CA VAL A 229 -2.43 -3.83 -7.12
C VAL A 229 -1.13 -3.63 -7.92
N ARG A 230 -1.04 -2.53 -8.68
CA ARG A 230 0.09 -2.23 -9.58
C ARG A 230 1.19 -1.38 -8.95
N ILE A 231 0.85 -0.60 -7.93
CA ILE A 231 1.84 0.21 -7.21
C ILE A 231 2.29 -0.59 -5.99
N LYS A 232 3.55 -1.01 -6.02
CA LYS A 232 4.15 -1.91 -5.03
C LYS A 232 5.19 -1.18 -4.19
N SER A 233 4.81 -0.03 -3.64
CA SER A 233 5.65 0.79 -2.76
C SER A 233 4.79 1.77 -1.98
N LEU A 234 4.64 1.54 -0.67
CA LEU A 234 3.95 2.45 0.24
C LEU A 234 4.69 3.78 0.35
N GLU A 235 6.03 3.75 0.43
CA GLU A 235 6.87 4.95 0.46
C GLU A 235 6.69 5.79 -0.81
N GLY A 236 6.68 5.15 -1.98
CA GLY A 236 6.43 5.83 -3.25
C GLY A 236 5.05 6.49 -3.30
N LEU A 237 4.01 5.86 -2.73
CA LEU A 237 2.69 6.48 -2.60
C LEU A 237 2.71 7.63 -1.58
N ALA A 238 3.34 7.45 -0.42
CA ALA A 238 3.41 8.46 0.63
C ALA A 238 4.10 9.75 0.14
N ASN A 239 5.17 9.62 -0.64
CA ASN A 239 5.94 10.76 -1.14
C ASN A 239 5.27 11.50 -2.31
N ASN A 240 4.27 10.91 -2.96
CA ASN A 240 3.65 11.48 -4.16
C ASN A 240 2.15 11.79 -4.03
N LEU A 241 1.52 11.35 -2.93
CA LEU A 241 0.14 11.67 -2.60
C LEU A 241 0.13 12.69 -1.45
N GLY A 242 -0.81 13.62 -1.48
CA GLY A 242 -0.90 14.68 -0.46
C GLY A 242 -1.80 14.32 0.72
N ARG A 243 -1.86 15.23 1.70
CA ARG A 243 -2.65 15.13 2.95
C ARG A 243 -4.14 14.82 2.79
N ASN A 244 -4.73 15.10 1.63
CA ASN A 244 -6.14 14.81 1.32
C ASN A 244 -6.36 13.34 0.93
N CYS A 245 -5.34 12.49 1.08
CA CYS A 245 -5.38 11.09 0.73
C CYS A 245 -5.16 10.20 1.96
N THR A 246 -5.89 9.08 1.98
CA THR A 246 -5.66 7.97 2.89
C THR A 246 -5.24 6.75 2.09
N VAL A 247 -4.04 6.22 2.36
CA VAL A 247 -3.52 5.00 1.73
C VAL A 247 -3.73 3.83 2.68
N ILE A 248 -4.58 2.89 2.30
CA ILE A 248 -4.81 1.63 2.99
C ILE A 248 -3.89 0.58 2.39
N LEU A 249 -2.84 0.22 3.14
CA LEU A 249 -2.02 -0.95 2.89
C LEU A 249 -2.78 -2.19 3.38
N LEU A 250 -3.19 -3.04 2.43
CA LEU A 250 -3.83 -4.31 2.74
C LEU A 250 -2.80 -5.45 2.65
N ILE A 251 -2.64 -6.21 3.72
CA ILE A 251 -1.73 -7.37 3.76
C ILE A 251 -2.52 -8.64 4.09
N ARG A 252 -2.05 -9.76 3.55
CA ARG A 252 -2.58 -11.10 3.80
C ARG A 252 -1.43 -12.05 4.13
N ASP A 253 -1.68 -13.09 4.91
CA ASP A 253 -0.72 -14.18 5.13
C ASP A 253 -0.22 -14.73 3.78
N PRO A 254 1.11 -14.79 3.56
CA PRO A 254 1.68 -15.24 2.28
C PRO A 254 1.30 -16.69 1.93
N ARG A 255 1.02 -17.56 2.90
CA ARG A 255 0.52 -18.92 2.66
C ARG A 255 -0.91 -18.90 2.11
N GLY A 256 -1.73 -17.99 2.62
CA GLY A 256 -3.08 -17.72 2.10
C GLY A 256 -3.06 -17.16 0.68
N VAL A 257 -2.09 -16.29 0.37
CA VAL A 257 -1.84 -15.78 -0.98
C VAL A 257 -1.41 -16.90 -1.92
N PHE A 258 -0.42 -17.71 -1.52
CA PHE A 258 0.10 -18.82 -2.32
C PHE A 258 -0.99 -19.84 -2.67
N ASN A 259 -1.77 -20.30 -1.68
CA ASN A 259 -2.91 -21.18 -1.92
C ASN A 259 -3.90 -20.58 -2.92
N SER A 260 -4.18 -19.27 -2.80
CA SER A 260 -5.07 -18.61 -3.74
C SER A 260 -4.50 -18.51 -5.15
N ARG A 261 -3.18 -18.40 -5.33
CA ARG A 261 -2.52 -18.36 -6.65
C ARG A 261 -2.56 -19.72 -7.33
N LEU A 262 -2.32 -20.81 -6.58
CA LEU A 262 -2.44 -22.18 -7.07
C LEU A 262 -3.85 -22.52 -7.58
N GLN A 263 -4.88 -21.95 -6.97
CA GLN A 263 -6.27 -22.12 -7.40
C GLN A 263 -6.68 -21.18 -8.55
N GLU A 264 -5.88 -20.15 -8.86
CA GLU A 264 -6.31 -19.09 -9.77
C GLU A 264 -6.22 -19.50 -11.24
N LYS A 265 -5.13 -20.17 -11.61
CA LYS A 265 -4.82 -20.53 -12.99
C LYS A 265 -4.00 -21.81 -13.05
N LYS A 266 -4.36 -22.67 -14.02
CA LYS A 266 -3.55 -23.84 -14.38
C LYS A 266 -2.10 -23.43 -14.70
N GLU A 267 -1.93 -22.30 -15.40
CA GLU A 267 -0.62 -21.70 -15.71
C GLU A 267 0.26 -21.51 -14.46
N TYR A 268 -0.28 -20.94 -13.37
CA TYR A 268 0.50 -20.73 -12.14
C TYR A 268 0.83 -22.05 -11.44
N LYS A 269 -0.12 -23.00 -11.47
CA LYS A 269 0.07 -24.35 -10.94
C LYS A 269 1.17 -25.10 -11.69
N ASP A 270 1.26 -24.89 -13.00
CA ASP A 270 2.22 -25.57 -13.88
C ASP A 270 3.61 -24.89 -13.88
N LEU A 271 3.78 -23.72 -13.23
CA LEU A 271 5.08 -23.08 -13.11
C LEU A 271 6.09 -23.97 -12.36
N PRO A 272 7.38 -23.94 -12.76
CA PRO A 272 8.45 -24.54 -11.99
C PRO A 272 8.49 -24.02 -10.54
N LEU A 273 9.00 -24.85 -9.63
CA LEU A 273 9.06 -24.49 -8.21
C LEU A 273 9.87 -23.21 -7.96
N TYR A 274 11.01 -23.05 -8.65
CA TYR A 274 11.86 -21.86 -8.48
C TYR A 274 11.15 -20.56 -8.87
N GLU A 275 10.26 -20.58 -9.89
CA GLU A 275 9.50 -19.38 -10.28
C GLU A 275 8.42 -19.03 -9.26
N LYS A 276 7.80 -20.05 -8.66
CA LYS A 276 6.85 -19.86 -7.55
C LYS A 276 7.55 -19.30 -6.32
N GLU A 277 8.75 -19.80 -6.01
CA GLU A 277 9.59 -19.30 -4.92
C GLU A 277 9.97 -17.83 -5.12
N GLU A 278 10.46 -17.46 -6.31
CA GLU A 278 10.81 -16.07 -6.63
C GLU A 278 9.59 -15.12 -6.59
N ASP A 279 8.43 -15.55 -7.10
CA ASP A 279 7.18 -14.78 -7.03
C ASP A 279 6.69 -14.58 -5.58
N MET A 280 6.87 -15.57 -4.70
CA MET A 280 6.55 -15.45 -3.28
C MET A 280 7.58 -14.59 -2.55
N LYS A 281 8.87 -14.73 -2.87
CA LYS A 281 9.96 -13.90 -2.35
C LYS A 281 9.74 -12.43 -2.65
N GLU A 282 9.44 -12.07 -3.91
CA GLU A 282 9.15 -10.68 -4.31
C GLU A 282 7.94 -10.13 -3.52
N LEU A 283 6.84 -10.90 -3.43
CA LEU A 283 5.66 -10.49 -2.67
C LEU A 283 5.99 -10.20 -1.20
N CYS A 284 6.72 -11.11 -0.56
CA CYS A 284 7.04 -10.99 0.85
C CYS A 284 8.04 -9.87 1.12
N ALA A 285 9.06 -9.70 0.28
CA ALA A 285 10.03 -8.62 0.37
C ALA A 285 9.34 -7.24 0.38
N ILE A 286 8.44 -7.02 -0.58
CA ILE A 286 7.71 -5.76 -0.72
C ILE A 286 6.83 -5.49 0.50
N ASN A 287 6.07 -6.48 0.97
CA ASN A 287 5.23 -6.30 2.16
C ASN A 287 6.06 -6.04 3.43
N VAL A 288 7.24 -6.66 3.55
CA VAL A 288 8.17 -6.42 4.68
C VAL A 288 8.71 -4.99 4.62
N GLU A 289 9.10 -4.50 3.44
CA GLU A 289 9.55 -3.12 3.24
C GLU A 289 8.45 -2.11 3.57
N ASP A 290 7.23 -2.32 3.07
CA ASP A 290 6.08 -1.46 3.34
C ASP A 290 5.73 -1.40 4.84
N LEU A 291 5.78 -2.55 5.54
CA LEU A 291 5.56 -2.60 6.99
C LEU A 291 6.66 -1.92 7.78
N LYS A 292 7.94 -2.08 7.37
CA LYS A 292 9.06 -1.37 8.01
C LYS A 292 8.94 0.14 7.83
N PHE A 293 8.58 0.60 6.63
CA PHE A 293 8.33 2.00 6.35
C PHE A 293 7.20 2.55 7.24
N LEU A 294 6.07 1.82 7.32
CA LEU A 294 4.95 2.21 8.18
C LEU A 294 5.34 2.26 9.67
N SER A 295 6.11 1.28 10.16
CA SER A 295 6.63 1.27 11.54
C SER A 295 7.46 2.51 11.83
N LYS A 296 8.38 2.84 10.91
CA LYS A 296 9.23 4.03 11.02
C LYS A 296 8.40 5.32 11.09
N ILE A 297 7.39 5.47 10.21
CA ILE A 297 6.50 6.65 10.20
C ILE A 297 5.81 6.84 11.56
N ILE A 298 5.38 5.75 12.18
CA ILE A 298 4.69 5.76 13.47
C ILE A 298 5.67 6.04 14.61
N GLU A 299 6.81 5.36 14.65
CA GLU A 299 7.84 5.50 15.68
C GLU A 299 8.45 6.90 15.72
N ASP A 300 8.76 7.46 14.54
CA ASP A 300 9.32 8.80 14.38
C ASP A 300 8.26 9.91 14.57
N LYS A 301 7.00 9.54 14.85
CA LYS A 301 5.85 10.48 15.00
C LYS A 301 5.73 11.44 13.82
N LEU A 302 6.06 10.96 12.62
CA LEU A 302 6.14 11.79 11.42
C LEU A 302 4.85 12.48 11.01
N PRO A 303 3.63 11.99 11.29
CA PRO A 303 2.41 12.75 11.03
C PRO A 303 2.35 14.12 11.73
N TYR A 304 3.06 14.30 12.85
CA TYR A 304 3.16 15.59 13.54
C TYR A 304 4.19 16.54 12.89
N ILE A 305 5.14 15.97 12.13
CA ILE A 305 6.30 16.68 11.57
C ILE A 305 6.08 16.96 10.07
N MET A 306 5.32 16.12 9.38
CA MET A 306 5.03 16.19 7.95
C MET A 306 3.51 16.19 7.71
N PRO A 307 2.84 17.34 7.91
CA PRO A 307 1.38 17.45 7.77
C PRO A 307 0.89 17.24 6.32
N ASP A 308 1.79 17.30 5.34
CA ASP A 308 1.47 17.08 3.93
C ASP A 308 1.41 15.60 3.54
N LEU A 309 1.84 14.68 4.41
CA LEU A 309 1.78 13.25 4.14
C LEU A 309 0.33 12.74 4.14
N PRO A 310 0.02 11.73 3.31
CA PRO A 310 -1.27 11.06 3.38
C PRO A 310 -1.40 10.26 4.68
N SER A 311 -2.63 10.02 5.12
CA SER A 311 -2.88 9.09 6.22
C SER A 311 -2.56 7.67 5.76
N LEU A 312 -1.61 7.00 6.42
CA LEU A 312 -1.22 5.63 6.09
C LEU A 312 -1.85 4.65 7.07
N GLY A 313 -2.61 3.69 6.56
CA GLY A 313 -3.33 2.70 7.34
C GLY A 313 -2.98 1.27 6.99
N LEU A 314 -2.96 0.39 7.98
CA LEU A 314 -2.77 -1.06 7.79
C LEU A 314 -4.07 -1.81 8.07
N VAL A 315 -4.50 -2.60 7.08
CA VAL A 315 -5.58 -3.58 7.21
C VAL A 315 -5.02 -4.97 6.95
N ILE A 316 -5.25 -5.88 7.90
CA ILE A 316 -4.94 -7.31 7.73
C ILE A 316 -6.19 -8.01 7.20
N TYR A 317 -6.02 -8.78 6.12
CA TYR A 317 -7.11 -9.53 5.50
C TYR A 317 -7.75 -10.53 6.47
N GLU A 318 -6.95 -11.24 7.25
CA GLU A 318 -7.40 -12.24 8.21
C GLU A 318 -8.34 -11.64 9.27
N ASP A 319 -8.06 -10.43 9.78
CA ASP A 319 -8.94 -9.76 10.73
C ASP A 319 -10.31 -9.47 10.10
N VAL A 320 -10.31 -8.94 8.87
CA VAL A 320 -11.54 -8.62 8.12
C VAL A 320 -12.30 -9.90 7.77
N ALA A 321 -11.61 -10.99 7.46
CA ALA A 321 -12.25 -12.27 7.15
C ALA A 321 -12.87 -12.93 8.39
N LEU A 322 -12.20 -12.83 9.55
CA LEU A 322 -12.68 -13.44 10.80
C LEU A 322 -13.91 -12.72 11.38
N ASP A 323 -13.91 -11.38 11.37
CA ASP A 323 -15.06 -10.58 11.84
C ASP A 323 -15.38 -9.42 10.89
N PRO A 324 -16.01 -9.72 9.73
CA PRO A 324 -16.25 -8.72 8.69
C PRO A 324 -17.09 -7.54 9.19
N MET A 325 -18.14 -7.78 9.98
CA MET A 325 -19.03 -6.71 10.43
C MET A 325 -18.28 -5.73 11.35
N LYS A 326 -17.59 -6.25 12.37
CA LYS A 326 -16.84 -5.41 13.32
C LYS A 326 -15.73 -4.63 12.64
N GLN A 327 -14.93 -5.28 11.80
CA GLN A 327 -13.79 -4.63 11.16
C GLN A 327 -14.23 -3.58 10.15
N VAL A 328 -15.31 -3.81 9.40
CA VAL A 328 -15.80 -2.82 8.44
C VAL A 328 -16.43 -1.62 9.14
N VAL A 329 -17.19 -1.83 10.22
CA VAL A 329 -17.71 -0.71 11.03
C VAL A 329 -16.57 0.13 11.60
N LYS A 330 -15.52 -0.52 12.13
CA LYS A 330 -14.31 0.15 12.61
C LYS A 330 -13.63 0.97 11.51
N LEU A 331 -13.47 0.38 10.33
CA LEU A 331 -12.87 1.02 9.16
C LEU A 331 -13.68 2.24 8.68
N TYR A 332 -15.00 2.10 8.55
CA TYR A 332 -15.87 3.19 8.10
C TYR A 332 -15.89 4.35 9.08
N LYS A 333 -15.94 4.06 10.39
CA LYS A 333 -15.85 5.08 11.44
C LYS A 333 -14.56 5.89 11.32
N HIS A 334 -13.42 5.22 11.15
CA HIS A 334 -12.11 5.86 11.03
C HIS A 334 -11.95 6.72 9.77
N LEU A 335 -12.50 6.22 8.66
CA LEU A 335 -12.53 6.93 7.38
C LEU A 335 -13.61 8.01 7.32
N GLN A 336 -14.40 8.18 8.38
CA GLN A 336 -15.53 9.11 8.46
C GLN A 336 -16.56 8.89 7.34
N LEU A 337 -16.75 7.63 6.95
CA LEU A 337 -17.75 7.24 5.97
C LEU A 337 -19.03 6.77 6.65
N PRO A 338 -20.22 7.20 6.21
CA PRO A 338 -21.47 6.68 6.72
C PRO A 338 -21.59 5.17 6.45
N PHE A 339 -21.90 4.39 7.48
CA PHE A 339 -22.12 2.96 7.36
C PHE A 339 -23.56 2.68 6.94
N HIS A 340 -23.80 2.75 5.62
CA HIS A 340 -25.13 2.57 5.03
C HIS A 340 -25.65 1.13 5.11
N GLU A 341 -26.97 0.97 5.11
CA GLU A 341 -27.65 -0.33 5.12
C GLU A 341 -27.25 -1.22 3.93
N ASN A 342 -26.92 -0.61 2.78
CA ASN A 342 -26.44 -1.34 1.60
C ASN A 342 -25.13 -2.09 1.89
N VAL A 343 -24.21 -1.48 2.64
CA VAL A 343 -22.94 -2.10 3.04
C VAL A 343 -23.22 -3.24 4.01
N ARG A 344 -24.08 -3.02 5.02
CA ARG A 344 -24.51 -4.05 5.98
C ARG A 344 -25.13 -5.27 5.29
N LYS A 345 -26.12 -5.05 4.41
CA LYS A 345 -26.78 -6.11 3.62
C LYS A 345 -25.79 -6.87 2.76
N TRP A 346 -24.86 -6.16 2.13
CA TRP A 346 -23.83 -6.80 1.31
C TRP A 346 -22.92 -7.70 2.13
N ILE A 347 -22.45 -7.24 3.31
CA ILE A 347 -21.66 -8.07 4.22
C ILE A 347 -22.44 -9.34 4.57
N LEU A 348 -23.66 -9.22 5.08
CA LEU A 348 -24.48 -10.38 5.50
C LEU A 348 -24.70 -11.38 4.35
N THR A 349 -24.97 -10.90 3.14
CA THR A 349 -25.22 -11.75 1.96
C THR A 349 -23.94 -12.35 1.35
N HIS A 350 -22.77 -11.78 1.61
CA HIS A 350 -21.49 -12.22 1.04
C HIS A 350 -20.59 -12.94 2.04
N THR A 351 -20.94 -12.96 3.33
CA THR A 351 -20.15 -13.61 4.41
C THR A 351 -20.85 -14.81 5.05
N ASN A 352 -22.19 -14.92 4.93
CA ASN A 352 -23.01 -16.05 5.41
C ASN A 352 -23.63 -16.85 4.25
N THR A 353 -22.82 -17.32 3.31
CA THR A 353 -23.32 -18.08 2.16
C THR A 353 -23.32 -19.59 2.44
N SER A 354 -24.48 -20.24 2.39
CA SER A 354 -24.59 -21.71 2.43
C SER A 354 -23.89 -22.37 1.22
N GLU A 355 -23.40 -23.60 1.39
CA GLU A 355 -22.68 -24.37 0.34
C GLU A 355 -23.42 -24.41 -1.00
N SER A 356 -24.75 -24.52 -0.99
CA SER A 356 -25.59 -24.58 -2.19
C SER A 356 -25.55 -23.31 -3.05
N HIS A 357 -25.40 -22.12 -2.44
CA HIS A 357 -25.25 -20.85 -3.15
C HIS A 357 -23.82 -20.60 -3.68
N LEU A 358 -22.81 -21.27 -3.09
CA LEU A 358 -21.41 -21.20 -3.54
C LEU A 358 -21.19 -21.90 -4.89
N PHE A 359 -21.90 -23.00 -5.16
CA PHE A 359 -21.78 -23.74 -6.43
C PHE A 359 -22.23 -22.92 -7.65
N ARG A 360 -23.27 -22.06 -7.52
CA ARG A 360 -23.74 -21.20 -8.62
C ARG A 360 -22.84 -19.99 -8.91
N ARG A 361 -21.92 -19.63 -8.00
CA ARG A 361 -21.08 -18.42 -8.06
C ARG A 361 -19.58 -18.70 -7.92
N LYS A 362 -19.11 -19.94 -8.17
CA LYS A 362 -17.68 -20.30 -8.23
C LYS A 362 -16.95 -19.53 -9.35
N LYS A 363 -16.60 -18.28 -9.05
CA LYS A 363 -15.62 -17.49 -9.79
C LYS A 363 -14.40 -17.32 -8.91
N THR A 364 -13.23 -17.45 -9.52
CA THR A 364 -11.89 -17.31 -8.92
C THR A 364 -11.67 -15.96 -8.20
N TYR A 365 -12.48 -14.95 -8.52
CA TYR A 365 -12.48 -13.61 -7.91
C TYR A 365 -13.77 -13.28 -7.14
N GLY A 366 -14.65 -14.26 -6.93
CA GLY A 366 -15.91 -14.04 -6.23
C GLY A 366 -15.69 -13.61 -4.79
N THR A 367 -16.46 -12.62 -4.36
CA THR A 367 -16.41 -12.00 -3.02
C THR A 367 -17.39 -12.62 -2.03
N SER A 368 -18.36 -13.42 -2.50
CA SER A 368 -19.29 -14.17 -1.65
C SER A 368 -18.68 -15.50 -1.20
N ARG A 369 -18.48 -15.68 0.11
CA ARG A 369 -17.85 -16.86 0.75
C ARG A 369 -18.31 -16.97 2.21
N ASN A 370 -18.22 -18.16 2.83
CA ASN A 370 -18.34 -18.28 4.28
C ASN A 370 -17.10 -17.66 4.95
N SER A 371 -17.25 -16.55 5.67
CA SER A 371 -16.12 -15.74 6.11
C SER A 371 -15.22 -16.44 7.15
N SER A 372 -15.79 -17.34 7.97
CA SER A 372 -15.04 -18.09 9.00
C SER A 372 -14.01 -19.08 8.44
N ASP A 373 -14.22 -19.60 7.23
CA ASP A 373 -13.48 -20.77 6.73
C ASP A 373 -12.30 -20.38 5.81
N ILE A 374 -12.29 -19.14 5.31
CA ILE A 374 -11.32 -18.67 4.31
C ILE A 374 -9.94 -18.30 4.86
N PRO A 375 -9.79 -17.61 6.01
CA PRO A 375 -8.49 -17.10 6.44
C PRO A 375 -7.50 -18.25 6.72
N HIS A 376 -8.01 -19.42 7.11
CA HIS A 376 -7.22 -20.60 7.43
C HIS A 376 -7.34 -21.74 6.41
N LYS A 377 -8.03 -21.52 5.28
CA LYS A 377 -8.25 -22.54 4.25
C LYS A 377 -6.97 -23.18 3.72
N TRP A 378 -5.90 -22.38 3.64
CA TRP A 378 -4.57 -22.85 3.22
C TRP A 378 -3.99 -23.93 4.14
N ARG A 379 -4.40 -23.99 5.41
CA ARG A 379 -3.96 -25.03 6.36
C ARG A 379 -4.47 -26.42 5.99
N GLN A 380 -5.61 -26.49 5.29
CA GLN A 380 -6.25 -27.74 4.87
C GLN A 380 -5.94 -28.08 3.41
N GLU A 381 -5.73 -27.07 2.56
CA GLU A 381 -5.60 -27.26 1.11
C GLU A 381 -4.16 -27.35 0.60
N LEU A 382 -3.19 -26.75 1.31
CA LEU A 382 -1.78 -26.83 0.92
C LEU A 382 -1.14 -28.11 1.44
N SER A 383 -0.26 -28.69 0.63
CA SER A 383 0.60 -29.78 1.10
C SER A 383 1.61 -29.27 2.13
N PHE A 384 2.12 -30.17 2.99
CA PHE A 384 3.19 -29.82 3.92
C PHE A 384 4.43 -29.26 3.20
N LYS A 385 4.75 -29.80 2.02
CA LYS A 385 5.85 -29.31 1.18
C LYS A 385 5.63 -27.87 0.72
N ASP A 386 4.42 -27.54 0.28
CA ASP A 386 4.06 -26.19 -0.17
C ASP A 386 4.11 -25.18 0.98
N ILE A 387 3.60 -25.56 2.15
CA ILE A 387 3.67 -24.74 3.36
C ILE A 387 5.14 -24.49 3.73
N LYS A 388 5.97 -25.55 3.73
CA LYS A 388 7.39 -25.43 4.06
C LYS A 388 8.18 -24.63 3.05
N MET A 389 7.87 -24.71 1.76
CA MET A 389 8.49 -23.85 0.76
C MET A 389 8.25 -22.37 1.12
N VAL A 390 6.99 -21.96 1.31
CA VAL A 390 6.68 -20.56 1.64
C VAL A 390 7.30 -20.13 2.98
N GLU A 391 7.27 -20.99 4.00
CA GLU A 391 7.88 -20.71 5.31
C GLU A 391 9.40 -20.66 5.29
N SER A 392 10.04 -21.33 4.34
CA SER A 392 11.51 -21.37 4.21
C SER A 392 12.10 -20.14 3.52
N ILE A 393 11.29 -19.38 2.79
CA ILE A 393 11.69 -18.11 2.17
C ILE A 393 11.91 -17.07 3.29
N PRO A 394 13.13 -16.52 3.46
CA PRO A 394 13.47 -15.63 4.58
C PRO A 394 12.54 -14.41 4.72
N GLU A 395 12.19 -13.79 3.60
CA GLU A 395 11.31 -12.63 3.54
C GLU A 395 9.88 -13.00 3.96
N CYS A 396 9.39 -14.19 3.57
CA CYS A 396 8.08 -14.67 3.97
C CYS A 396 8.05 -15.08 5.44
N ALA A 397 9.10 -15.73 5.95
CA ALA A 397 9.24 -16.02 7.37
C ALA A 397 9.19 -14.71 8.20
N THR A 398 9.90 -13.69 7.76
CA THR A 398 9.88 -12.36 8.38
C THR A 398 8.48 -11.75 8.35
N LEU A 399 7.81 -11.76 7.20
CA LEU A 399 6.44 -11.25 7.06
C LEU A 399 5.47 -11.97 8.01
N ILE A 400 5.51 -13.30 8.06
CA ILE A 400 4.66 -14.12 8.95
C ILE A 400 4.90 -13.72 10.41
N GLN A 401 6.16 -13.54 10.82
CA GLN A 401 6.49 -13.11 12.19
C GLN A 401 5.97 -11.70 12.49
N MET A 402 6.04 -10.77 11.53
CA MET A 402 5.51 -9.42 11.69
C MET A 402 3.98 -9.43 11.85
N LEU A 403 3.29 -10.26 11.08
CA LEU A 403 1.82 -10.42 11.15
C LEU A 403 1.35 -11.17 12.40
N ALA A 404 2.17 -12.02 12.99
CA ALA A 404 1.83 -12.78 14.20
C ALA A 404 1.88 -11.95 15.50
N LYS A 405 2.56 -10.80 15.50
CA LYS A 405 2.60 -9.91 16.67
C LYS A 405 1.27 -9.16 16.80
N PRO A 406 0.84 -8.78 18.02
CA PRO A 406 -0.26 -7.83 18.19
C PRO A 406 -0.01 -6.61 17.30
N ASN A 407 -0.95 -6.34 16.40
CA ASN A 407 -0.71 -5.39 15.32
C ASN A 407 -0.89 -3.95 15.81
N LYS A 408 0.10 -3.49 16.57
CA LYS A 408 0.20 -2.11 17.07
C LYS A 408 0.13 -1.07 15.94
N LEU A 409 0.57 -1.41 14.73
CA LEU A 409 0.50 -0.51 13.57
C LEU A 409 -0.94 -0.26 13.14
N SER A 410 -1.76 -1.31 13.07
CA SER A 410 -3.19 -1.17 12.76
C SER A 410 -3.92 -0.45 13.88
N GLU A 411 -3.66 -0.81 15.14
CA GLU A 411 -4.26 -0.15 16.31
C GLU A 411 -3.91 1.33 16.40
N TYR A 412 -2.63 1.68 16.17
CA TYR A 412 -2.17 3.07 16.15
C TYR A 412 -2.97 3.89 15.12
N TRP A 413 -3.10 3.39 13.89
CA TRP A 413 -3.85 4.10 12.86
C TRP A 413 -5.30 4.33 13.26
N TYR A 414 -5.99 3.31 13.77
CA TYR A 414 -7.39 3.44 14.20
C TYR A 414 -7.60 4.37 15.40
N ASN A 415 -6.55 4.67 16.17
CA ASN A 415 -6.59 5.57 17.32
C ASN A 415 -6.01 6.96 17.02
N SER A 416 -5.48 7.19 15.82
CA SER A 416 -4.78 8.44 15.47
C SER A 416 -5.71 9.55 14.95
N ARG A 417 -7.03 9.38 15.05
CA ARG A 417 -8.04 10.35 14.60
C ARG A 417 -9.12 10.58 15.64
#